data_AF-A0A929ZH84-F1
#
_entry.id   AF-A0A929ZH84-F1
#
_cell.length_a   1.000
_cell.length_b   1.000
_cell.length_c   1.000
_cell.angle_alpha   90.00
_cell.angle_beta   90.00
_cell.angle_gamma   90.00
#
_symmetry.space_group_name_H-M   'P 1'
#
loop_
_entity.id
_entity.type
_entity.pdbx_description
1 polymer ?
#
loop_
_entity_poly.entity_id
_entity_poly.type
_entity_poly.pdbx_seq_one_letter_code
_entity_poly.pdbx_strand_id
1 'polypeptide(L)'
;MHAWVEVEFPGVGWATFDPTPPRDQQPTTQVNKPKSVPKPQVLQPPEPPEQPVELPPATRDQATDPHDPNGVHIPWMAIGTVSVSLLLLLGPVLLVLLAKSRRRKSRRRAQAAESVRGSWDELVDTAIDSGLVVEPHLTRQEVAWALASQWTPKKSEDDEEGAARARKARKRSAADTRVPGWSLFSGTVPRAVTVARRADVADFAAGGARPEDAEQAWNDVDELRREWAASVSPFARLRYALSLKSLRWRRRARRQADAARKGGRSMATRMGRRKGNVDG
;
A
#
# COMPACT_ATOMS: atom_id res chain seq x y z
N MET A 1 27.12 7.91 7.66
CA MET A 1 27.56 7.77 6.26
C MET A 1 27.95 9.15 5.78
N HIS A 2 29.22 9.35 5.43
CA HIS A 2 29.69 10.56 4.79
C HIS A 2 29.92 10.21 3.32
N ALA A 3 29.37 11.02 2.42
CA ALA A 3 29.59 10.89 0.98
C ALA A 3 30.36 12.13 0.55
N TRP A 4 31.53 11.94 -0.04
CA TRP A 4 32.29 13.03 -0.65
C TRP A 4 31.85 13.18 -2.11
N VAL A 5 31.86 14.41 -2.61
CA VAL A 5 31.57 14.71 -4.02
C VAL A 5 32.85 15.22 -4.66
N GLU A 6 33.29 14.59 -5.74
CA GLU A 6 34.43 15.07 -6.54
C GLU A 6 33.91 15.84 -7.75
N VAL A 7 34.47 17.02 -8.00
CA VAL A 7 34.09 17.90 -9.11
C VAL A 7 35.36 18.30 -9.86
N GLU A 8 35.30 18.26 -11.19
CA GLU A 8 36.43 18.63 -12.04
C GLU A 8 36.44 20.14 -12.29
N PHE A 9 37.54 20.80 -11.93
CA PHE A 9 37.72 22.23 -12.13
C PHE A 9 38.71 22.52 -13.28
N PRO A 10 38.40 23.44 -14.20
CA PRO A 10 39.30 23.79 -15.30
C PRO A 10 40.65 24.32 -14.77
N GLY A 11 41.74 23.66 -15.17
CA GLY A 11 43.11 24.04 -14.82
C GLY A 11 43.68 23.44 -13.53
N VAL A 12 42.88 22.70 -12.73
CA VAL A 12 43.33 22.10 -11.46
C VAL A 12 43.00 20.60 -11.36
N GLY A 13 42.10 20.09 -12.20
CA GLY A 13 41.73 18.67 -12.25
C GLY A 13 40.66 18.30 -11.21
N TRP A 14 40.59 17.02 -10.86
CA TRP A 14 39.61 16.49 -9.91
C TRP A 14 39.95 16.90 -8.48
N ALA A 15 39.03 17.63 -7.83
CA ALA A 15 39.16 18.03 -6.44
C ALA A 15 37.95 17.58 -5.61
N THR A 16 38.21 17.10 -4.40
CA THR A 16 37.18 16.62 -3.47
C THR A 16 36.55 17.80 -2.71
N PHE A 17 35.23 17.87 -2.70
CA PHE A 17 34.44 18.88 -1.99
C PHE A 17 33.52 18.21 -0.97
N ASP A 18 33.52 18.68 0.28
CA ASP A 18 32.59 18.23 1.32
C ASP A 18 31.42 19.22 1.40
N PRO A 19 30.21 18.82 0.99
CA PRO A 19 29.04 19.69 1.00
C PRO A 19 28.43 19.88 2.40
N THR A 20 29.03 19.33 3.46
CA THR A 20 28.46 19.40 4.82
C THR A 20 28.83 20.74 5.49
N PRO A 21 27.88 21.66 5.71
CA PRO A 21 28.15 22.91 6.43
C PRO A 21 28.36 22.62 7.93
N PRO A 22 29.15 23.44 8.67
CA PRO A 22 29.35 23.28 10.10
C PRO A 22 28.01 23.35 10.87
N ARG A 23 27.83 22.48 11.86
CA ARG A 23 26.57 22.31 12.62
C ARG A 23 26.32 23.36 13.71
N ASP A 24 27.04 24.49 13.68
CA ASP A 24 27.11 25.41 14.82
C ASP A 24 26.20 26.64 14.68
N GLN A 25 25.25 26.63 13.74
CA GLN A 25 24.24 27.69 13.63
C GLN A 25 22.93 27.24 14.26
N GLN A 26 22.76 27.55 15.55
CA GLN A 26 21.46 27.46 16.20
C GLN A 26 20.63 28.71 15.85
N PRO A 27 19.42 28.58 15.31
CA PRO A 27 18.53 29.73 15.16
C PRO A 27 18.13 30.24 16.55
N THR A 28 18.62 31.41 16.94
CA THR A 28 18.12 32.14 18.12
C THR A 28 16.73 32.70 17.82
N THR A 29 15.70 31.87 17.97
CA THR A 29 14.33 32.37 18.04
C THR A 29 14.12 32.98 19.42
N GLN A 30 14.38 34.29 19.55
CA GLN A 30 13.87 35.06 20.68
C GLN A 30 12.35 35.19 20.54
N VAL A 31 11.61 34.30 21.20
CA VAL A 31 10.16 34.43 21.34
C VAL A 31 9.90 35.59 22.30
N ASN A 32 9.64 36.77 21.74
CA ASN A 32 9.12 37.90 22.51
C ASN A 32 7.72 37.54 23.02
N LYS A 33 7.60 37.33 24.34
CA LYS A 33 6.30 37.24 25.00
C LYS A 33 5.69 38.65 25.06
N PRO A 34 4.51 38.90 24.47
CA PRO A 34 3.88 40.20 24.59
C PRO A 34 3.51 40.48 26.06
N LYS A 35 3.90 41.65 26.55
CA LYS A 35 3.58 42.13 27.89
C LYS A 35 2.10 42.53 27.90
N SER A 36 1.29 41.89 28.73
CA SER A 36 -0.12 42.24 28.92
C SER A 36 -0.22 43.60 29.61
N VAL A 37 -0.77 44.59 28.93
CA VAL A 37 -1.16 45.87 29.55
C VAL A 37 -2.58 45.68 30.11
N PRO A 38 -2.81 45.79 31.44
CA PRO A 38 -4.15 45.71 31.98
C PRO A 38 -4.96 46.92 31.54
N LYS A 39 -6.21 46.68 31.10
CA LYS A 39 -7.16 47.77 30.82
C LYS A 39 -7.66 48.33 32.16
N PRO A 40 -7.76 49.67 32.33
CA PRO A 40 -8.40 50.26 33.49
C PRO A 40 -9.84 49.75 33.58
N GLN A 41 -10.23 49.24 34.75
CA GLN A 41 -11.64 48.98 35.03
C GLN A 41 -12.35 50.32 35.18
N VAL A 42 -13.32 50.57 34.32
CA VAL A 42 -14.25 51.69 34.49
C VAL A 42 -15.45 51.12 35.25
N LEU A 43 -15.70 51.67 36.44
CA LEU A 43 -16.95 51.44 37.16
C LEU A 43 -18.06 52.07 36.32
N GLN A 44 -18.95 51.23 35.77
CA GLN A 44 -20.21 51.72 35.23
C GLN A 44 -21.10 52.09 36.42
N PRO A 45 -21.72 53.28 36.43
CA PRO A 45 -22.75 53.60 37.41
C PRO A 45 -23.84 52.52 37.36
N PRO A 46 -24.41 52.11 38.51
CA PRO A 46 -25.54 51.19 38.51
C PRO A 46 -26.71 51.82 37.75
N GLU A 47 -27.38 51.01 36.93
CA GLU A 47 -28.60 51.42 36.25
C GLU A 47 -29.68 51.78 37.29
N PRO A 48 -30.46 52.85 37.08
CA PRO A 48 -31.63 53.14 37.89
C PRO A 48 -32.58 51.93 37.89
N PRO A 49 -33.24 51.60 39.01
CA PRO A 49 -34.17 50.48 39.04
C PRO A 49 -35.33 50.73 38.06
N GLU A 50 -35.46 49.87 37.06
CA GLU A 50 -36.65 49.86 36.21
C GLU A 50 -37.86 49.43 37.03
N GLN A 51 -38.94 50.21 36.94
CA GLN A 51 -40.22 49.86 37.53
C GLN A 51 -40.72 48.58 36.88
N PRO A 52 -41.36 47.65 37.62
CA PRO A 52 -41.88 46.43 37.02
C PRO A 52 -42.93 46.81 35.96
N VAL A 53 -42.58 46.67 34.68
CA VAL A 53 -43.60 46.58 33.64
C VAL A 53 -44.27 45.24 33.86
N GLU A 54 -45.51 45.28 34.32
CA GLU A 54 -46.39 44.13 34.37
C GLU A 54 -46.65 43.69 32.92
N LEU A 55 -45.78 42.82 32.43
CA LEU A 55 -45.95 42.12 31.18
C LEU A 55 -47.31 41.39 31.28
N PRO A 56 -48.21 41.51 30.27
CA PRO A 56 -49.35 40.60 30.20
C PRO A 56 -48.81 39.19 30.31
N PRO A 57 -49.48 38.26 31.02
CA PRO A 57 -48.92 36.95 31.32
C PRO A 57 -48.41 36.40 30.00
N ALA A 58 -47.09 36.30 29.87
CA ALA A 58 -46.50 35.60 28.77
C ALA A 58 -47.21 34.26 28.83
N THR A 59 -48.01 33.94 27.81
CA THR A 59 -48.35 32.56 27.54
C THR A 59 -47.00 31.91 27.48
N ARG A 60 -46.64 31.30 28.60
CA ARG A 60 -45.41 30.58 28.80
C ARG A 60 -45.49 29.59 27.66
N ASP A 61 -44.75 29.86 26.59
CA ASP A 61 -44.51 28.88 25.55
C ASP A 61 -44.20 27.65 26.36
N GLN A 62 -45.13 26.71 26.29
CA GLN A 62 -45.16 25.55 27.13
C GLN A 62 -43.90 24.83 26.70
N ALA A 63 -42.81 25.14 27.40
CA ALA A 63 -41.49 24.61 27.13
C ALA A 63 -41.75 23.13 27.17
N THR A 64 -41.74 22.52 25.99
CA THR A 64 -42.07 21.12 25.78
C THR A 64 -41.47 20.39 26.96
N ASP A 65 -42.33 19.84 27.81
CA ASP A 65 -41.89 19.12 29.00
C ASP A 65 -40.76 18.20 28.52
N PRO A 66 -39.53 18.26 29.08
CA PRO A 66 -38.46 17.36 28.66
C PRO A 66 -38.89 15.89 28.75
N HIS A 67 -39.98 15.64 29.46
CA HIS A 67 -40.71 14.39 29.53
C HIS A 67 -41.88 14.33 28.54
N ASP A 68 -41.62 14.45 27.23
CA ASP A 68 -42.55 13.92 26.22
C ASP A 68 -42.43 12.37 26.24
N PRO A 69 -43.44 11.64 26.76
CA PRO A 69 -43.37 10.18 26.82
C PRO A 69 -43.40 9.53 25.44
N ASN A 70 -43.75 10.29 24.39
CA ASN A 70 -43.74 9.87 22.99
C ASN A 70 -42.52 10.39 22.22
N GLY A 71 -41.58 11.07 22.88
CA GLY A 71 -40.32 11.49 22.29
C GLY A 71 -39.46 10.29 21.89
N VAL A 72 -38.87 10.33 20.69
CA VAL A 72 -37.99 9.26 20.19
C VAL A 72 -36.71 9.25 21.04
N HIS A 73 -36.65 8.37 22.03
CA HIS A 73 -35.47 8.17 22.87
C HIS A 73 -34.38 7.46 22.05
N ILE A 74 -33.29 8.15 21.73
CA ILE A 74 -32.14 7.54 21.06
C ILE A 74 -31.39 6.69 22.09
N PRO A 75 -31.29 5.35 21.93
CA PRO A 75 -30.70 4.48 22.92
C PRO A 75 -29.17 4.50 22.80
N TRP A 76 -28.54 5.60 23.23
CA TRP A 76 -27.09 5.80 23.14
C TRP A 76 -26.27 4.66 23.75
N MET A 77 -26.75 4.06 24.84
CA MET A 77 -26.11 2.90 25.45
C MET A 77 -26.14 1.66 24.56
N ALA A 78 -27.25 1.39 23.87
CA ALA A 78 -27.35 0.29 22.93
C ALA A 78 -26.47 0.53 21.69
N ILE A 79 -26.42 1.76 21.20
CA ILE A 79 -25.53 2.14 20.09
C ILE A 79 -24.06 1.97 20.49
N GLY A 80 -23.71 2.38 21.70
CA GLY A 80 -22.38 2.23 22.28
C GLY A 80 -21.97 0.77 22.41
N THR A 81 -22.83 -0.08 23.01
CA THR A 81 -22.54 -1.50 23.20
C THR A 81 -22.45 -2.26 21.87
N VAL A 82 -23.34 -1.99 20.92
CA VAL A 82 -23.27 -2.57 19.58
C VAL A 82 -22.01 -2.11 18.86
N SER A 83 -21.65 -0.82 18.92
CA SER A 83 -20.43 -0.31 18.29
C SER A 83 -19.16 -0.90 18.89
N VAL A 84 -19.06 -1.00 20.22
CA VAL A 84 -17.91 -1.61 20.90
C VAL A 84 -17.82 -3.09 20.57
N SER A 85 -18.94 -3.82 20.58
CA SER A 85 -18.97 -5.25 20.23
C SER A 85 -18.57 -5.47 18.77
N LEU A 86 -19.08 -4.65 17.85
CA LEU A 86 -18.72 -4.66 16.44
C LEU A 86 -17.24 -4.34 16.25
N LEU A 87 -16.71 -3.37 16.98
CA LEU A 87 -15.29 -3.01 16.94
C LEU A 87 -14.40 -4.09 17.55
N LEU A 88 -14.85 -4.80 18.58
CA LEU A 88 -14.11 -5.94 19.13
C LEU A 88 -14.04 -7.09 18.13
N LEU A 89 -15.13 -7.33 17.39
CA LEU A 89 -15.27 -8.42 16.43
C LEU A 89 -14.58 -8.11 15.08
N LEU A 90 -14.81 -6.92 14.52
CA LEU A 90 -14.24 -6.49 13.23
C LEU A 90 -12.94 -5.68 13.37
N GLY A 91 -12.63 -5.12 14.53
CA GLY A 91 -11.42 -4.33 14.77
C GLY A 91 -10.13 -5.03 14.37
N PRO A 92 -9.85 -6.27 14.79
CA PRO A 92 -8.62 -6.97 14.37
C PRO A 92 -8.57 -7.19 12.86
N VAL A 93 -9.71 -7.50 12.23
CA VAL A 93 -9.83 -7.66 10.77
C VAL A 93 -9.54 -6.35 10.05
N LEU A 94 -10.16 -5.25 10.47
CA LEU A 94 -9.95 -3.91 9.92
C LEU A 94 -8.52 -3.42 10.12
N LEU A 95 -7.91 -3.71 11.27
CA LEU A 95 -6.52 -3.37 11.58
C LEU A 95 -5.56 -4.07 10.61
N VAL A 96 -5.76 -5.37 10.36
CA VAL A 96 -4.95 -6.12 9.37
C VAL A 96 -5.11 -5.54 7.97
N LEU A 97 -6.34 -5.23 7.54
CA LEU A 97 -6.60 -4.63 6.23
C LEU A 97 -5.95 -3.24 6.10
N LEU A 98 -6.04 -2.41 7.14
CA LEU A 98 -5.42 -1.09 7.18
C LEU A 98 -3.89 -1.17 7.15
N ALA A 99 -3.31 -2.10 7.91
CA ALA A 99 -1.87 -2.35 7.89
C ALA A 99 -1.38 -2.81 6.50
N LYS A 100 -2.10 -3.74 5.86
CA LYS A 100 -1.80 -4.22 4.50
C LYS A 100 -1.94 -3.07 3.48
N SER A 101 -2.96 -2.23 3.61
CA SER A 101 -3.17 -1.03 2.78
C SER A 101 -2.05 0.01 2.95
N ARG A 102 -1.65 0.32 4.20
CA ARG A 102 -0.52 1.22 4.48
C ARG A 102 0.79 0.67 3.91
N ARG A 103 1.05 -0.62 4.09
CA ARG A 103 2.23 -1.29 3.53
C ARG A 103 2.25 -1.21 2.00
N ARG A 104 1.10 -1.38 1.36
CA ARG A 104 0.93 -1.23 -0.09
C ARG A 104 1.23 0.21 -0.54
N LYS A 105 0.70 1.21 0.18
CA LYS A 105 0.95 2.63 -0.12
C LYS A 105 2.42 2.99 0.06
N SER A 106 3.09 2.44 1.07
CA SER A 106 4.53 2.59 1.27
C SER A 106 5.32 1.96 0.11
N ARG A 107 5.02 0.72 -0.29
CA ARG A 107 5.67 0.06 -1.45
C ARG A 107 5.48 0.82 -2.76
N ARG A 108 4.32 1.44 -2.97
CA ARG A 108 4.03 2.27 -4.15
C ARG A 108 4.89 3.54 -4.21
N ARG A 109 5.21 4.11 -3.05
CA ARG A 109 5.99 5.35 -2.90
C ARG A 109 7.49 5.10 -2.77
N ALA A 110 7.93 3.85 -2.79
CA ALA A 110 9.34 3.51 -2.82
C ALA A 110 9.99 3.98 -4.14
N GLN A 111 11.31 3.93 -4.21
CA GLN A 111 12.05 4.22 -5.44
C GLN A 111 11.53 3.36 -6.60
N ALA A 112 11.56 3.88 -7.82
CA ALA A 112 10.93 3.25 -8.99
C ALA A 112 11.21 1.74 -9.12
N ALA A 113 12.46 1.31 -9.01
CA ALA A 113 12.82 -0.12 -9.10
C ALA A 113 12.21 -0.97 -7.99
N GLU A 114 12.26 -0.49 -6.74
CA GLU A 114 11.65 -1.18 -5.60
C GLU A 114 10.12 -1.19 -5.70
N SER A 115 9.52 -0.12 -6.25
CA SER A 115 8.09 -0.02 -6.47
C SER A 115 7.61 -1.01 -7.54
N VAL A 116 8.34 -1.16 -8.66
CA VAL A 116 8.06 -2.19 -9.67
C VAL A 116 8.19 -3.60 -9.06
N ARG A 117 9.26 -3.89 -8.34
CA ARG A 117 9.41 -5.19 -7.64
C ARG A 117 8.29 -5.44 -6.64
N GLY A 118 7.89 -4.40 -5.92
CA GLY A 118 6.76 -4.41 -4.99
C GLY A 118 5.43 -4.71 -5.68
N SER A 119 5.24 -4.26 -6.93
CA SER A 119 4.03 -4.56 -7.71
C SER A 119 3.95 -6.05 -8.08
N TRP A 120 5.07 -6.66 -8.48
CA TRP A 120 5.15 -8.10 -8.74
C TRP A 120 4.93 -8.92 -7.46
N ASP A 121 5.56 -8.52 -6.36
CA ASP A 121 5.36 -9.17 -5.06
C ASP A 121 3.89 -9.14 -4.62
N GLU A 122 3.18 -8.04 -4.85
CA GLU A 122 1.76 -7.92 -4.53
C GLU A 122 0.89 -8.83 -5.42
N LEU A 123 1.24 -8.96 -6.70
CA LEU A 123 0.55 -9.84 -7.63
C LEU A 123 0.66 -11.31 -7.18
N VAL A 124 1.87 -11.76 -6.85
CA VAL A 124 2.15 -13.10 -6.34
C VAL A 124 1.52 -13.32 -4.96
N ASP A 125 1.57 -12.34 -4.06
CA ASP A 125 0.92 -12.44 -2.75
C ASP A 125 -0.61 -12.61 -2.92
N THR A 126 -1.22 -11.87 -3.84
CA THR A 126 -2.66 -11.97 -4.13
C THR A 126 -3.01 -13.34 -4.73
N ALA A 127 -2.20 -13.83 -5.67
CA ALA A 127 -2.31 -15.17 -6.25
C ALA A 127 -2.32 -16.25 -5.15
N ILE A 128 -1.31 -16.25 -4.28
CA ILE A 128 -1.17 -17.23 -3.21
C ILE A 128 -2.31 -17.13 -2.20
N ASP A 129 -2.71 -15.90 -1.86
CA ASP A 129 -3.81 -15.65 -0.94
C ASP A 129 -5.15 -16.14 -1.51
N SER A 130 -5.35 -16.04 -2.83
CA SER A 130 -6.52 -16.60 -3.54
C SER A 130 -6.54 -18.14 -3.58
N GLY A 131 -5.42 -18.79 -3.26
CA GLY A 131 -5.31 -20.25 -3.20
C GLY A 131 -4.31 -20.86 -4.18
N LEU A 132 -3.65 -20.06 -5.03
CA LEU A 132 -2.65 -20.56 -5.96
C LEU A 132 -1.41 -21.05 -5.21
N VAL A 133 -1.04 -22.30 -5.45
CA VAL A 133 0.22 -22.84 -4.92
C VAL A 133 1.31 -22.51 -5.92
N VAL A 134 2.11 -21.48 -5.60
CA VAL A 134 3.30 -21.14 -6.39
C VAL A 134 4.46 -21.99 -5.89
N GLU A 135 5.07 -22.76 -6.77
CA GLU A 135 6.23 -23.55 -6.41
C GLU A 135 7.49 -22.66 -6.35
N PRO A 136 8.36 -22.80 -5.32
CA PRO A 136 9.49 -21.90 -5.11
C PRO A 136 10.55 -21.91 -6.21
N HIS A 137 10.55 -22.91 -7.09
CA HIS A 137 11.53 -23.06 -8.17
C HIS A 137 11.10 -22.39 -9.48
N LEU A 138 9.85 -21.93 -9.57
CA LEU A 138 9.34 -21.31 -10.79
C LEU A 138 9.94 -19.92 -11.00
N THR A 139 10.28 -19.63 -12.24
CA THR A 139 10.71 -18.30 -12.66
C THR A 139 9.53 -17.32 -12.64
N ARG A 140 9.81 -16.02 -12.58
CA ARG A 140 8.73 -15.00 -12.57
C ARG A 140 7.82 -15.10 -13.80
N GLN A 141 8.38 -15.43 -14.96
CA GLN A 141 7.61 -15.59 -16.19
C GLN A 141 6.72 -16.84 -16.16
N GLU A 142 7.20 -17.96 -15.62
CA GLU A 142 6.39 -19.17 -15.44
C GLU A 142 5.24 -18.92 -14.48
N VAL A 143 5.50 -18.26 -13.35
CA VAL A 143 4.45 -17.85 -12.39
C VAL A 143 3.43 -16.92 -13.06
N ALA A 144 3.89 -15.99 -13.90
CA ALA A 144 3.01 -15.06 -14.60
C ALA A 144 2.10 -15.76 -15.62
N TRP A 145 2.62 -16.75 -16.35
CA TRP A 145 1.83 -17.56 -17.26
C TRP A 145 0.84 -18.46 -16.53
N ALA A 146 1.27 -19.10 -15.43
CA ALA A 146 0.39 -19.89 -14.56
C ALA A 146 -0.71 -19.04 -13.91
N LEU A 147 -0.44 -17.75 -13.69
CA LEU A 147 -1.41 -16.81 -13.17
C LEU A 147 -2.41 -16.37 -14.25
N ALA A 148 -1.91 -16.09 -15.45
CA ALA A 148 -2.74 -15.70 -16.59
C ALA A 148 -3.75 -16.80 -16.97
N SER A 149 -3.36 -18.08 -16.87
CA SER A 149 -4.27 -19.21 -17.14
C SER A 149 -5.33 -19.43 -16.06
N GLN A 150 -5.08 -19.01 -14.81
CA GLN A 150 -5.99 -19.24 -13.68
C GLN A 150 -6.91 -18.07 -13.36
N TRP A 151 -6.48 -16.84 -13.63
CA TRP A 151 -7.31 -15.64 -13.48
C TRP A 151 -8.05 -15.24 -14.76
N THR A 152 -7.92 -16.04 -15.84
CA THR A 152 -8.85 -15.96 -16.96
C THR A 152 -10.15 -16.68 -16.58
N PRO A 153 -11.28 -15.97 -16.39
CA PRO A 153 -12.52 -16.60 -15.98
C PRO A 153 -12.95 -17.64 -17.03
N LYS A 154 -13.33 -18.83 -16.56
CA LYS A 154 -13.85 -19.92 -17.39
C LYS A 154 -15.13 -19.43 -18.05
N LYS A 155 -15.11 -19.35 -19.39
CA LYS A 155 -16.21 -19.00 -20.28
C LYS A 155 -17.37 -20.00 -20.06
N SER A 156 -18.48 -19.60 -19.45
CA SER A 156 -19.77 -20.25 -19.66
C SER A 156 -20.33 -19.73 -20.98
N GLU A 157 -20.84 -20.62 -21.82
CA GLU A 157 -21.22 -20.34 -23.21
C GLU A 157 -22.54 -19.56 -23.35
N ASP A 158 -23.20 -19.23 -22.24
CA ASP A 158 -24.59 -18.73 -22.24
C ASP A 158 -24.74 -17.18 -22.26
N ASP A 159 -23.65 -16.40 -22.22
CA ASP A 159 -23.69 -14.93 -22.05
C ASP A 159 -23.21 -14.13 -23.29
N GLU A 160 -23.58 -14.55 -24.50
CA GLU A 160 -23.05 -14.00 -25.76
C GLU A 160 -23.31 -12.49 -26.00
N GLU A 161 -24.46 -11.93 -25.58
CA GLU A 161 -24.83 -10.54 -25.91
C GLU A 161 -24.22 -9.48 -24.97
N GLY A 162 -24.22 -9.71 -23.66
CA GLY A 162 -23.52 -8.85 -22.69
C GLY A 162 -22.00 -8.89 -22.90
N ALA A 163 -21.50 -10.04 -23.35
CA ALA A 163 -20.10 -10.23 -23.65
C ALA A 163 -19.63 -9.40 -24.85
N ALA A 164 -20.43 -9.02 -25.84
CA ALA A 164 -19.93 -8.24 -26.98
C ALA A 164 -19.45 -6.81 -26.59
N ARG A 165 -20.21 -6.12 -25.72
CA ARG A 165 -19.83 -4.79 -25.20
C ARG A 165 -18.67 -4.89 -24.20
N ALA A 166 -18.70 -5.90 -23.33
CA ALA A 166 -17.59 -6.19 -22.41
C ALA A 166 -16.33 -6.66 -23.16
N ARG A 167 -16.43 -7.43 -24.25
CA ARG A 167 -15.35 -7.85 -25.16
C ARG A 167 -14.71 -6.64 -25.83
N LYS A 168 -15.49 -5.62 -26.22
CA LYS A 168 -14.95 -4.36 -26.79
C LYS A 168 -14.26 -3.48 -25.74
N ALA A 169 -14.72 -3.48 -24.49
CA ALA A 169 -14.04 -2.83 -23.38
C ALA A 169 -12.78 -3.59 -22.93
N ARG A 170 -12.85 -4.93 -22.87
CA ARG A 170 -11.77 -5.84 -22.45
C ARG A 170 -10.68 -6.02 -23.52
N LYS A 171 -11.02 -6.05 -24.81
CA LYS A 171 -10.03 -5.96 -25.91
C LYS A 171 -9.28 -4.63 -25.86
N ARG A 172 -9.95 -3.51 -25.55
CA ARG A 172 -9.27 -2.21 -25.37
C ARG A 172 -8.38 -2.16 -24.13
N SER A 173 -8.82 -2.77 -23.03
CA SER A 173 -8.07 -2.80 -21.75
C SER A 173 -6.87 -3.77 -21.81
N ALA A 174 -7.01 -4.93 -22.46
CA ALA A 174 -5.98 -5.96 -22.57
C ALA A 174 -5.00 -5.79 -23.76
N ALA A 175 -5.29 -4.91 -24.72
CA ALA A 175 -4.48 -4.79 -25.94
C ALA A 175 -3.24 -3.87 -25.82
N ASP A 176 -3.08 -3.05 -24.78
CA ASP A 176 -2.26 -1.84 -24.97
C ASP A 176 -1.03 -1.63 -24.07
N THR A 177 -0.60 -2.62 -23.28
CA THR A 177 0.64 -2.44 -22.50
C THR A 177 1.88 -2.90 -23.27
N ARG A 178 2.35 -2.06 -24.19
CA ARG A 178 3.70 -2.18 -24.76
C ARG A 178 4.72 -1.96 -23.65
N VAL A 179 5.59 -2.94 -23.44
CA VAL A 179 6.80 -2.78 -22.62
C VAL A 179 7.93 -2.39 -23.58
N PRO A 180 8.52 -1.19 -23.45
CA PRO A 180 9.65 -0.77 -24.28
C PRO A 180 10.80 -1.79 -24.22
N GLY A 181 11.37 -2.16 -25.36
CA GLY A 181 12.53 -3.07 -25.45
C GLY A 181 12.22 -4.58 -25.50
N TRP A 182 11.02 -5.02 -25.09
CA TRP A 182 10.64 -6.46 -25.08
C TRP A 182 9.45 -6.82 -25.97
N SER A 183 8.76 -5.81 -26.53
CA SER A 183 7.61 -5.97 -27.45
C SER A 183 7.99 -5.75 -28.92
N LEU A 184 9.23 -6.10 -29.29
CA LEU A 184 9.68 -6.12 -30.69
C LEU A 184 8.77 -6.99 -31.59
N PHE A 185 8.02 -7.92 -31.00
CA PHE A 185 6.98 -8.70 -31.66
C PHE A 185 5.61 -8.26 -31.15
N SER A 186 4.68 -8.00 -32.07
CA SER A 186 3.30 -7.50 -31.89
C SER A 186 2.34 -8.47 -31.17
N GLY A 187 2.87 -9.37 -30.33
CA GLY A 187 2.07 -10.27 -29.51
C GLY A 187 1.54 -9.57 -28.27
N THR A 188 0.22 -9.52 -28.12
CA THR A 188 -0.41 -9.11 -26.86
C THR A 188 -0.08 -10.13 -25.77
N VAL A 189 0.67 -9.71 -24.75
CA VAL A 189 1.01 -10.54 -23.60
C VAL A 189 0.01 -10.31 -22.46
N PRO A 190 -0.35 -11.35 -21.68
CA PRO A 190 -1.17 -11.17 -20.49
C PRO A 190 -0.57 -10.15 -19.53
N ARG A 191 -1.41 -9.36 -18.85
CA ARG A 191 -0.93 -8.35 -17.90
C ARG A 191 -0.09 -8.90 -16.75
N ALA A 192 -0.33 -10.15 -16.34
CA ALA A 192 0.54 -10.79 -15.35
C ALA A 192 1.99 -10.90 -15.86
N VAL A 193 2.16 -11.17 -17.16
CA VAL A 193 3.46 -11.28 -17.83
C VAL A 193 4.09 -9.90 -18.03
N THR A 194 3.31 -8.85 -18.32
CA THR A 194 3.84 -7.48 -18.41
C THR A 194 4.44 -7.02 -17.08
N VAL A 195 3.76 -7.29 -15.96
CA VAL A 195 4.24 -6.95 -14.61
C VAL A 195 5.51 -7.74 -14.28
N ALA A 196 5.55 -9.05 -14.57
CA ALA A 196 6.76 -9.87 -14.35
C ALA A 196 7.96 -9.34 -15.14
N ARG A 197 7.77 -9.03 -16.42
CA ARG A 197 8.83 -8.48 -17.28
C ARG A 197 9.33 -7.14 -16.79
N ARG A 198 8.43 -6.24 -16.37
CA ARG A 198 8.85 -4.95 -15.77
C ARG A 198 9.68 -5.16 -14.51
N ALA A 199 9.34 -6.14 -13.68
CA ALA A 199 10.15 -6.49 -12.50
C ALA A 199 11.53 -7.05 -12.86
N ASP A 200 11.64 -7.84 -13.93
CA ASP A 200 12.93 -8.31 -14.43
C ASP A 200 13.77 -7.15 -14.99
N VAL A 201 13.16 -6.24 -15.75
CA VAL A 201 13.83 -5.01 -16.22
C VAL A 201 14.30 -4.17 -15.04
N ALA A 202 13.48 -4.02 -14.00
CA ALA A 202 13.84 -3.25 -12.81
C ALA A 202 15.05 -3.84 -12.06
N ASP A 203 15.20 -5.17 -12.04
CA ASP A 203 16.32 -5.83 -11.35
C ASP A 203 17.59 -5.94 -12.23
N PHE A 204 17.45 -6.05 -13.55
CA PHE A 204 18.58 -6.40 -14.44
C PHE A 204 18.97 -5.34 -15.47
N ALA A 205 18.13 -4.34 -15.75
CA ALA A 205 18.48 -3.32 -16.74
C ALA A 205 19.48 -2.30 -16.18
N ALA A 206 20.49 -1.96 -16.98
CA ALA A 206 21.52 -0.98 -16.60
C ALA A 206 20.95 0.41 -16.27
N GLY A 207 19.82 0.79 -16.89
CA GLY A 207 19.12 2.06 -16.63
C GLY A 207 18.17 2.03 -15.44
N GLY A 208 18.04 0.89 -14.75
CA GLY A 208 17.06 0.69 -13.67
C GLY A 208 15.61 0.83 -14.16
N ALA A 209 14.67 0.93 -13.21
CA ALA A 209 13.27 1.19 -13.53
C ALA A 209 12.94 2.68 -13.48
N ARG A 210 12.10 3.14 -14.40
CA ARG A 210 11.60 4.52 -14.41
C ARG A 210 10.34 4.65 -13.56
N PRO A 211 10.02 5.86 -13.04
CA PRO A 211 8.78 6.09 -12.31
C PRO A 211 7.52 5.72 -13.09
N GLU A 212 7.52 5.97 -14.40
CA GLU A 212 6.43 5.60 -15.33
C GLU A 212 6.21 4.07 -15.38
N ASP A 213 7.28 3.27 -15.38
CA ASP A 213 7.19 1.81 -15.35
C ASP A 213 6.57 1.31 -14.05
N ALA A 214 6.90 1.97 -12.92
CA ALA A 214 6.32 1.66 -11.62
C ALA A 214 4.82 1.93 -11.58
N GLU A 215 4.39 3.10 -12.06
CA GLU A 215 2.97 3.46 -12.13
C GLU A 215 2.20 2.50 -13.03
N GLN A 216 2.73 2.20 -14.22
CA GLN A 216 2.10 1.27 -15.16
C GLN A 216 2.00 -0.14 -14.58
N ALA A 217 3.03 -0.63 -13.88
CA ALA A 217 3.01 -1.94 -13.24
C ALA A 217 1.96 -2.00 -12.12
N TRP A 218 1.83 -0.95 -11.31
CA TRP A 218 0.80 -0.87 -10.28
C TRP A 218 -0.62 -0.79 -10.86
N ASN A 219 -0.80 -0.08 -11.97
CA ASN A 219 -2.07 0.00 -12.68
C ASN A 219 -2.50 -1.36 -13.24
N ASP A 220 -1.56 -2.10 -13.85
CA ASP A 220 -1.81 -3.47 -14.34
C ASP A 220 -2.21 -4.42 -13.19
N VAL A 221 -1.55 -4.32 -12.03
CA VAL A 221 -1.90 -5.11 -10.83
C VAL A 221 -3.27 -4.73 -10.28
N ASP A 222 -3.59 -3.43 -10.21
CA ASP A 222 -4.88 -2.95 -9.73
C ASP A 222 -6.03 -3.42 -10.62
N GLU A 223 -5.84 -3.38 -11.95
CA GLU A 223 -6.84 -3.85 -12.90
C GLU A 223 -7.04 -5.37 -12.82
N LEU A 224 -5.96 -6.16 -12.75
CA LEU A 224 -6.04 -7.62 -12.54
C LEU A 224 -6.80 -7.96 -11.26
N ARG A 225 -6.55 -7.20 -10.18
CA ARG A 225 -7.26 -7.41 -8.91
C ARG A 225 -8.72 -7.00 -8.97
N ARG A 226 -9.06 -5.92 -9.70
CA ARG A 226 -10.45 -5.52 -9.94
C ARG A 226 -11.20 -6.57 -10.74
N GLU A 227 -10.61 -7.05 -11.84
CA GLU A 227 -11.19 -8.11 -12.67
C GLU A 227 -11.40 -9.40 -11.86
N TRP A 228 -10.39 -9.82 -11.10
CA TRP A 228 -10.51 -10.99 -10.25
C TRP A 228 -11.55 -10.77 -9.15
N ALA A 229 -11.53 -9.63 -8.46
CA ALA A 229 -12.52 -9.33 -7.42
C ALA A 229 -13.94 -9.39 -7.99
N ALA A 230 -14.19 -8.81 -9.17
CA ALA A 230 -15.49 -8.85 -9.83
C ALA A 230 -15.99 -10.30 -10.07
N SER A 231 -15.09 -11.25 -10.30
CA SER A 231 -15.43 -12.67 -10.50
C SER A 231 -15.72 -13.46 -9.21
N VAL A 232 -15.41 -12.93 -8.02
CA VAL A 232 -15.59 -13.64 -6.73
C VAL A 232 -16.61 -12.96 -5.81
N SER A 233 -17.28 -13.77 -5.00
CA SER A 233 -18.28 -13.31 -4.02
C SER A 233 -17.66 -12.42 -2.93
N PRO A 234 -18.44 -11.52 -2.29
CA PRO A 234 -17.95 -10.62 -1.25
C PRO A 234 -17.28 -11.35 -0.07
N PHE A 235 -17.85 -12.48 0.37
CA PHE A 235 -17.29 -13.31 1.44
C PHE A 235 -15.96 -13.95 1.04
N ALA A 236 -15.84 -14.40 -0.22
CA ALA A 236 -14.57 -14.93 -0.72
C ALA A 236 -13.49 -13.84 -0.72
N ARG A 237 -13.82 -12.60 -1.17
CA ARG A 237 -12.90 -11.45 -1.12
C ARG A 237 -12.38 -11.18 0.28
N LEU A 238 -13.27 -11.18 1.28
CA LEU A 238 -12.89 -10.97 2.68
C LEU A 238 -11.96 -12.09 3.19
N ARG A 239 -12.31 -13.35 2.90
CA ARG A 239 -11.50 -14.51 3.28
C ARG A 239 -10.10 -14.47 2.66
N TYR A 240 -10.00 -14.07 1.39
CA TYR A 240 -8.72 -13.95 0.70
C TYR A 240 -7.90 -12.75 1.20
N ALA A 241 -8.54 -11.63 1.51
CA ALA A 241 -7.85 -10.47 2.07
C ALA A 241 -7.22 -10.78 3.44
N LEU A 242 -7.86 -11.64 4.22
CA LEU A 242 -7.38 -12.13 5.53
C LEU A 242 -6.49 -13.36 5.46
N SER A 243 -6.26 -13.93 4.26
CA SER A 243 -5.34 -15.05 4.11
C SER A 243 -3.91 -14.64 4.47
N LEU A 244 -3.25 -15.48 5.27
CA LEU A 244 -1.83 -15.38 5.60
C LEU A 244 -0.99 -16.43 4.83
N LYS A 245 -1.57 -17.06 3.80
CA LYS A 245 -0.89 -18.09 3.00
C LYS A 245 0.38 -17.54 2.36
N SER A 246 0.32 -16.34 1.78
CA SER A 246 1.49 -15.64 1.22
C SER A 246 2.63 -15.48 2.23
N LEU A 247 2.32 -15.09 3.48
CA LEU A 247 3.33 -14.93 4.54
C LEU A 247 3.96 -16.27 4.98
N ARG A 248 3.15 -17.34 5.04
CA ARG A 248 3.67 -18.69 5.34
C ARG A 248 4.55 -19.20 4.21
N TRP A 249 4.15 -18.93 2.96
CA TRP A 249 4.92 -19.28 1.78
C TRP A 249 6.28 -18.56 1.76
N ARG A 250 6.32 -17.24 1.97
CA ARG A 250 7.58 -16.48 2.04
C ARG A 250 8.51 -16.98 3.16
N ARG A 251 7.96 -17.37 4.31
CA ARG A 251 8.74 -17.98 5.39
C ARG A 251 9.34 -19.33 4.98
N ARG A 252 8.58 -20.17 4.27
CA ARG A 252 9.06 -21.46 3.76
C ARG A 252 10.14 -21.27 2.69
N ALA A 253 9.92 -20.37 1.73
CA ALA A 253 10.88 -20.08 0.66
C ALA A 253 12.22 -19.59 1.23
N ARG A 254 12.20 -18.69 2.23
CA ARG A 254 13.43 -18.25 2.93
C ARG A 254 14.18 -19.41 3.59
N ARG A 255 13.47 -20.29 4.30
CA ARG A 255 14.08 -21.47 4.93
C ARG A 255 14.73 -22.40 3.91
N GLN A 256 14.10 -22.60 2.75
CA GLN A 256 14.67 -23.42 1.68
C GLN A 256 15.93 -22.79 1.08
N ALA A 257 15.92 -21.47 0.86
CA ALA A 257 17.11 -20.74 0.39
C ALA A 257 18.27 -20.81 1.40
N ASP A 258 17.97 -20.65 2.70
CA ASP A 258 18.97 -20.77 3.77
C ASP A 258 19.53 -22.19 3.87
N ALA A 259 18.68 -23.20 3.70
CA ALA A 259 19.10 -24.60 3.68
C ALA A 259 19.99 -24.92 2.47
N ALA A 260 19.64 -24.43 1.28
CA ALA A 260 20.46 -24.59 0.08
C ALA A 260 21.83 -23.91 0.23
N ARG A 261 21.87 -22.71 0.81
CA ARG A 261 23.12 -21.98 1.08
C ARG A 261 24.02 -22.72 2.09
N LYS A 262 23.44 -23.28 3.16
CA LYS A 262 24.17 -24.10 4.14
C LYS A 262 24.67 -25.42 3.53
N GLY A 263 23.83 -26.09 2.73
CA GLY A 263 24.20 -27.31 2.00
C GLY A 263 25.35 -27.08 1.04
N GLY A 264 25.30 -26.02 0.23
CA GLY A 264 26.38 -25.64 -0.69
C GLY A 264 27.69 -25.31 0.03
N ARG A 265 27.64 -24.59 1.15
CA ARG A 265 28.83 -24.35 2.00
C ARG A 265 29.40 -25.64 2.55
N SER A 266 28.56 -26.58 3.01
CA SER A 266 29.03 -27.86 3.54
C SER A 266 29.68 -28.74 2.46
N MET A 267 29.16 -28.73 1.22
CA MET A 267 29.78 -29.44 0.10
C MET A 267 31.11 -28.80 -0.32
N ALA A 268 31.17 -27.46 -0.39
CA ALA A 268 32.41 -26.75 -0.71
C ALA A 268 33.50 -27.03 0.33
N THR A 269 33.16 -27.03 1.62
CA THR A 269 34.11 -27.41 2.70
C THR A 269 34.55 -28.87 2.60
N ARG A 270 33.64 -29.80 2.25
CA ARG A 270 33.97 -31.22 2.09
C ARG A 270 34.86 -31.48 0.87
N MET A 271 34.67 -30.76 -0.23
CA MET A 271 35.54 -30.84 -1.41
C MET A 271 36.91 -30.21 -1.17
N GLY A 272 36.98 -29.06 -0.48
CA GLY A 272 38.25 -28.42 -0.12
C GLY A 272 39.14 -29.32 0.76
N ARG A 273 38.53 -30.07 1.70
CA ARG A 273 39.25 -31.00 2.58
C ARG A 273 39.79 -32.24 1.86
N ARG A 274 39.13 -32.67 0.78
CA ARG A 274 39.54 -33.86 0.00
C ARG A 274 40.71 -33.57 -0.95
N LYS A 275 40.88 -32.31 -1.37
CA LYS A 275 41.97 -31.89 -2.26
C LYS A 275 43.30 -31.65 -1.52
N GLY A 276 43.27 -31.34 -0.23
CA GLY A 276 44.48 -31.15 0.60
C GLY A 276 45.08 -32.43 1.19
N ASN A 277 44.58 -33.62 0.84
CA ASN A 277 45.01 -34.90 1.42
C ASN A 277 45.62 -35.86 0.37
N VAL A 278 46.11 -35.32 -0.75
CA VAL A 278 46.68 -36.09 -1.87
C VAL A 278 48.18 -35.80 -2.09
N ASP A 279 48.78 -34.84 -1.38
CA ASP A 279 50.20 -34.46 -1.52
C ASP A 279 51.06 -34.87 -0.30
N GLY A 280 50.88 -36.09 0.21
CA GLY A 280 51.67 -36.64 1.33
C GLY A 280 52.24 -38.01 1.01
#